data_AF-A0A6A5ATW7-F1
#
_entry.id   AF-A0A6A5ATW7-F1
#
_cell.length_a   1.000
_cell.length_b   1.000
_cell.length_c   1.000
_cell.angle_alpha   90.00
_cell.angle_beta   90.00
_cell.angle_gamma   90.00
#
_symmetry.space_group_name_H-M   'P 1'
#
loop_
_entity.id
_entity.type
_entity.pdbx_description
1 polymer ?
#
loop_
_entity_poly.entity_id
_entity_poly.type
_entity_poly.pdbx_seq_one_letter_code
_entity_poly.pdbx_strand_id
1 'polypeptide(L)'
;MACPPGWASNVTGAYRSVHKCQVCSAGFYSPGGSVECKPTNCLAGYSSPAGSDVEVEQCSPCAAGYLSLGGSSQCELAKCKPGYATPPAAAGGCVQCASGYHSSGGATKCIACSCDPGSTCLSPDSATCSPCPNGTTTSRLLGGCVKTSNDQEAYVNVVLSVDGYSPPYFNQQVVNSFRDGLMSFLNDDEPAASSKVASVDPSAIVVDAEVDSTSDLGGSLVTLRLALASSVGNIYSSLESLTTSDGALTGSSTLASFIQHAGLVRVRNVQVQSVQLWQQGHETSRSIRQSESPSYDNETNSIPSTSSNTTKSPNGGASSPVASTTITSAAAARRGMLSMLLNVVVLLCACICS
;
A
#
# COMPACT_ATOMS: atom_id res chain seq x y z
N MET A 1 18.65 -40.61 20.05
CA MET A 1 18.91 -39.21 20.43
C MET A 1 17.90 -38.35 19.68
N ALA A 2 17.20 -37.45 20.36
CA ALA A 2 16.23 -36.56 19.72
C ALA A 2 16.70 -35.12 19.92
N CYS A 3 17.07 -34.45 18.83
CA CYS A 3 17.29 -33.02 18.83
C CYS A 3 15.95 -32.27 18.74
N PRO A 4 15.87 -31.05 19.27
CA PRO A 4 14.70 -30.21 19.04
C PRO A 4 14.57 -29.86 17.55
N PRO A 5 13.37 -29.45 17.08
CA PRO A 5 13.20 -28.89 15.75
C PRO A 5 14.15 -27.71 15.53
N GLY A 6 14.72 -27.59 14.33
CA GLY A 6 15.76 -26.63 13.98
C GLY A 6 17.19 -27.08 14.28
N TRP A 7 17.35 -28.26 14.90
CA TRP A 7 18.64 -28.77 15.35
C TRP A 7 18.84 -30.22 14.87
N ALA A 8 20.10 -30.57 14.61
CA ALA A 8 20.49 -31.92 14.25
C ALA A 8 21.73 -32.38 15.02
N SER A 9 21.94 -33.69 15.11
CA SER A 9 23.19 -34.22 15.66
C SER A 9 24.32 -34.07 14.64
N ASN A 10 25.43 -33.44 15.04
CA ASN A 10 26.65 -33.35 14.22
C ASN A 10 27.51 -34.64 14.30
N VAL A 11 26.95 -35.76 14.77
CA VAL A 11 27.67 -37.03 14.92
C VAL A 11 26.80 -38.18 14.44
N THR A 12 27.21 -38.80 13.34
CA THR A 12 26.58 -40.03 12.83
C THR A 12 26.66 -41.13 13.90
N GLY A 13 25.51 -41.66 14.36
CA GLY A 13 25.44 -42.75 15.35
C GLY A 13 25.45 -42.33 16.84
N ALA A 14 25.16 -41.07 17.17
CA ALA A 14 25.10 -40.64 18.57
C ALA A 14 23.93 -41.27 19.37
N TYR A 15 24.26 -42.03 20.42
CA TYR A 15 23.30 -42.79 21.22
C TYR A 15 22.97 -42.20 22.61
N ARG A 16 23.69 -41.16 23.10
CA ARG A 16 23.36 -40.44 24.36
C ARG A 16 23.72 -38.93 24.35
N SER A 17 22.91 -38.23 25.16
CA SER A 17 22.82 -36.81 25.59
C SER A 17 22.72 -35.71 24.53
N VAL A 18 21.75 -34.82 24.78
CA VAL A 18 21.31 -33.63 24.03
C VAL A 18 22.43 -32.61 23.76
N HIS A 19 23.59 -32.78 24.41
CA HIS A 19 24.77 -31.91 24.29
C HIS A 19 25.53 -32.02 22.96
N LYS A 20 25.00 -32.77 21.97
CA LYS A 20 25.58 -32.90 20.63
C LYS A 20 24.64 -32.44 19.51
N CYS A 21 23.55 -31.75 19.85
CA CYS A 21 22.70 -31.10 18.86
C CYS A 21 23.31 -29.75 18.49
N GLN A 22 23.43 -29.50 17.19
CA GLN A 22 23.83 -28.22 16.63
C GLN A 22 22.67 -27.65 15.83
N VAL A 23 22.49 -26.33 15.91
CA VAL A 23 21.51 -25.62 15.09
C VAL A 23 21.83 -25.82 13.61
N CYS A 24 20.82 -26.07 12.79
CA CYS A 24 21.00 -26.10 11.35
C CYS A 24 21.42 -24.70 10.86
N SER A 25 22.47 -24.64 10.05
CA SER A 25 22.91 -23.38 9.46
C SER A 25 21.81 -22.78 8.58
N ALA A 26 21.88 -21.48 8.33
CA ALA A 26 20.94 -20.83 7.41
C ALA A 26 20.96 -21.53 6.04
N GLY A 27 19.77 -21.73 5.45
CA GLY A 27 19.61 -22.53 4.23
C GLY A 27 19.43 -24.02 4.47
N PHE A 28 19.41 -24.45 5.74
CA PHE A 28 19.17 -25.84 6.13
C PHE A 28 18.09 -25.91 7.20
N TYR A 29 17.35 -27.01 7.21
CA TYR A 29 16.30 -27.30 8.18
C TYR A 29 16.43 -28.68 8.80
N SER A 30 15.79 -28.86 9.96
CA SER A 30 15.52 -30.20 10.51
C SER A 30 14.24 -30.20 11.33
N PRO A 31 13.30 -31.13 11.11
CA PRO A 31 12.13 -31.30 11.99
C PRO A 31 12.51 -31.79 13.40
N GLY A 32 13.80 -32.03 13.66
CA GLY A 32 14.31 -32.54 14.92
C GLY A 32 14.39 -34.07 14.97
N GLY A 33 14.42 -34.63 16.17
CA GLY A 33 14.58 -36.06 16.38
C GLY A 33 15.97 -36.54 15.97
N SER A 34 16.03 -37.58 15.14
CA SER A 34 17.27 -38.15 14.59
C SER A 34 17.57 -37.67 13.17
N VAL A 35 16.85 -36.65 12.68
CA VAL A 35 17.00 -36.13 11.32
C VAL A 35 18.17 -35.15 11.24
N GLU A 36 19.09 -35.40 10.30
CA GLU A 36 20.20 -34.50 9.99
C GLU A 36 19.71 -33.21 9.32
N CYS A 37 20.50 -32.14 9.39
CA CYS A 37 20.17 -30.90 8.69
C CYS A 37 20.15 -31.14 7.18
N LYS A 38 19.02 -30.84 6.55
CA LYS A 38 18.81 -30.95 5.10
C LYS A 38 18.69 -29.57 4.48
N PRO A 39 19.08 -29.36 3.22
CA PRO A 39 18.88 -28.08 2.55
C PRO A 39 17.39 -27.72 2.52
N THR A 40 17.07 -26.45 2.71
CA THR A 40 15.72 -25.94 2.47
C THR A 40 15.43 -25.88 0.97
N ASN A 41 14.15 -25.78 0.64
CA ASN A 41 13.67 -25.64 -0.74
C ASN A 41 13.01 -24.27 -0.94
N CYS A 42 13.72 -23.21 -0.54
CA CYS A 42 13.23 -21.85 -0.71
C CYS A 42 13.08 -21.50 -2.19
N LEU A 43 12.05 -20.74 -2.54
CA LEU A 43 11.94 -20.17 -3.88
C LEU A 43 13.11 -19.21 -4.16
N ALA A 44 13.45 -19.01 -5.43
CA ALA A 44 14.45 -18.02 -5.80
C ALA A 44 14.01 -16.62 -5.33
N GLY A 45 14.96 -15.86 -4.77
CA GLY A 45 14.71 -14.61 -4.07
C GLY A 45 14.36 -14.75 -2.59
N TYR A 46 14.23 -15.98 -2.08
CA TYR A 46 13.98 -16.25 -0.67
C TYR A 46 15.16 -16.99 -0.04
N SER A 47 15.26 -16.91 1.29
CA SER A 47 16.23 -17.67 2.08
C SER A 47 15.63 -18.08 3.42
N SER A 48 16.13 -19.15 4.01
CA SER A 48 15.72 -19.58 5.34
C SER A 48 16.77 -19.19 6.39
N PRO A 49 16.34 -18.78 7.60
CA PRO A 49 17.24 -18.49 8.70
C PRO A 49 17.91 -19.76 9.25
N ALA A 50 18.94 -19.58 10.07
CA ALA A 50 19.48 -20.67 10.86
C ALA A 50 18.42 -21.19 11.85
N GLY A 51 18.42 -22.50 12.09
CA GLY A 51 17.46 -23.14 13.00
C GLY A 51 16.07 -23.37 12.40
N SER A 52 15.95 -23.36 11.07
CA SER A 52 14.68 -23.69 10.43
C SER A 52 14.28 -25.13 10.75
N ASP A 53 13.02 -25.39 11.06
CA ASP A 53 12.48 -26.71 11.34
C ASP A 53 11.65 -27.31 10.21
N VAL A 54 11.29 -26.48 9.22
CA VAL A 54 10.52 -26.86 8.05
C VAL A 54 11.26 -26.52 6.75
N GLU A 55 10.92 -27.24 5.69
CA GLU A 55 11.63 -27.14 4.40
C GLU A 55 11.41 -25.82 3.67
N VAL A 56 10.22 -25.22 3.80
CA VAL A 56 9.77 -24.09 2.95
C VAL A 56 9.09 -22.97 3.75
N GLU A 57 8.28 -23.27 4.76
CA GLU A 57 7.39 -22.26 5.38
C GLU A 57 8.13 -21.18 6.18
N GLN A 58 9.42 -21.39 6.47
CA GLN A 58 10.30 -20.41 7.12
C GLN A 58 11.23 -19.68 6.15
N CYS A 59 11.02 -19.82 4.84
CA CYS A 59 11.70 -19.03 3.84
C CYS A 59 11.13 -17.61 3.81
N SER A 60 11.99 -16.61 4.01
CA SER A 60 11.63 -15.18 3.95
C SER A 60 12.24 -14.51 2.71
N PRO A 61 11.58 -13.49 2.14
CA PRO A 61 12.08 -12.81 0.95
C PRO A 61 13.34 -12.01 1.29
N CYS A 62 14.31 -12.03 0.38
CA CYS A 62 15.46 -11.15 0.47
C CYS A 62 15.04 -9.69 0.39
N ALA A 63 15.63 -8.83 1.22
CA ALA A 63 15.41 -7.41 1.14
C ALA A 63 15.88 -6.83 -0.19
N ALA A 64 15.35 -5.66 -0.56
CA ALA A 64 15.87 -4.89 -1.69
C ALA A 64 17.38 -4.67 -1.57
N GLY A 65 18.10 -4.80 -2.68
CA GLY A 65 19.57 -4.77 -2.70
C GLY A 65 20.24 -6.13 -2.46
N TYR A 66 19.46 -7.16 -2.14
CA TYR A 66 19.93 -8.54 -2.02
C TYR A 66 19.28 -9.42 -3.09
N LEU A 67 19.90 -10.57 -3.34
CA LEU A 67 19.36 -11.63 -4.20
C LEU A 67 19.63 -13.00 -3.59
N SER A 68 18.83 -13.99 -3.96
CA SER A 68 19.08 -15.40 -3.61
C SER A 68 18.68 -16.29 -4.78
N LEU A 69 19.48 -17.33 -5.05
CA LEU A 69 19.13 -18.35 -6.05
C LEU A 69 18.04 -19.31 -5.56
N GLY A 70 17.65 -19.23 -4.28
CA GLY A 70 16.72 -20.17 -3.65
C GLY A 70 17.41 -21.44 -3.16
N GLY A 71 16.62 -22.45 -2.81
CA GLY A 71 17.09 -23.66 -2.12
C GLY A 71 17.75 -23.29 -0.80
N SER A 72 18.99 -23.76 -0.60
CA SER A 72 19.81 -23.45 0.58
C SER A 72 20.60 -22.14 0.46
N SER A 73 20.50 -21.41 -0.66
CA SER A 73 21.23 -20.15 -0.83
C SER A 73 20.69 -19.07 0.11
N GLN A 74 21.61 -18.28 0.65
CA GLN A 74 21.29 -17.12 1.48
C GLN A 74 21.17 -15.85 0.65
N CYS A 75 20.55 -14.82 1.23
CA CYS A 75 20.51 -13.51 0.61
C CYS A 75 21.92 -12.91 0.52
N GLU A 76 22.39 -12.70 -0.70
CA GLU A 76 23.69 -12.10 -1.00
C GLU A 76 23.53 -10.67 -1.52
N LEU A 77 24.54 -9.83 -1.27
CA LEU A 77 24.57 -8.46 -1.77
C LEU A 77 24.55 -8.45 -3.30
N ALA A 78 23.59 -7.73 -3.87
CA ALA A 78 23.54 -7.53 -5.30
C ALA A 78 24.73 -6.69 -5.78
N LYS A 79 25.17 -6.94 -7.02
CA LYS A 79 26.25 -6.21 -7.69
C LYS A 79 25.69 -5.40 -8.85
N CYS A 80 24.81 -4.45 -8.55
CA CYS A 80 24.18 -3.62 -9.56
C CYS A 80 25.07 -2.45 -9.99
N LYS A 81 24.93 -1.99 -11.24
CA LYS A 81 25.53 -0.73 -11.67
C LYS A 81 24.71 0.45 -11.13
N PRO A 82 25.28 1.67 -11.05
CA PRO A 82 24.51 2.88 -10.71
C PRO A 82 23.24 3.00 -11.55
N GLY A 83 22.16 3.42 -10.90
CA GLY A 83 20.80 3.51 -11.42
C GLY A 83 20.02 2.21 -11.49
N TYR A 84 20.60 1.12 -10.99
CA TYR A 84 19.97 -0.18 -10.95
C TYR A 84 20.05 -0.75 -9.53
N ALA A 85 19.04 -1.50 -9.14
CA ALA A 85 18.98 -2.19 -7.85
C ALA A 85 18.16 -3.48 -8.00
N THR A 86 18.25 -4.38 -7.02
CA THR A 86 17.35 -5.53 -6.95
C THR A 86 16.11 -5.19 -6.12
N PRO A 87 14.89 -5.54 -6.58
CA PRO A 87 13.69 -5.43 -5.77
C PRO A 87 13.70 -6.49 -4.64
N PRO A 88 12.77 -6.39 -3.65
CA PRO A 88 12.57 -7.47 -2.68
C PRO A 88 12.29 -8.82 -3.36
N ALA A 89 12.73 -9.92 -2.76
CA ALA A 89 12.63 -11.26 -3.34
C ALA A 89 13.20 -11.41 -4.76
N ALA A 90 14.29 -10.73 -5.08
CA ALA A 90 14.95 -10.89 -6.37
C ALA A 90 15.67 -12.24 -6.47
N ALA A 91 15.25 -13.07 -7.42
CA ALA A 91 15.95 -14.29 -7.83
C ALA A 91 17.29 -14.01 -8.54
N GLY A 92 17.46 -12.78 -9.04
CA GLY A 92 18.62 -12.33 -9.78
C GLY A 92 18.27 -11.15 -10.67
N GLY A 93 19.30 -10.54 -11.26
CA GLY A 93 19.16 -9.41 -12.18
C GLY A 93 18.85 -8.09 -11.48
N CYS A 94 19.46 -7.02 -11.97
CA CYS A 94 19.20 -5.68 -11.48
C CYS A 94 18.16 -4.99 -12.37
N VAL A 95 17.19 -4.33 -11.75
CA VAL A 95 16.20 -3.53 -12.47
C VAL A 95 16.56 -2.06 -12.36
N GLN A 96 16.28 -1.30 -13.42
CA GLN A 96 16.45 0.14 -13.38
C GLN A 96 15.45 0.76 -12.40
N CYS A 97 15.90 1.74 -11.64
CA CYS A 97 15.01 2.52 -10.77
C CYS A 97 13.94 3.25 -11.57
N ALA A 98 12.76 3.38 -10.98
CA ALA A 98 11.66 4.15 -11.54
C ALA A 98 12.00 5.65 -11.60
N SER A 99 11.28 6.40 -12.42
CA SER A 99 11.45 7.86 -12.52
C SER A 99 11.21 8.53 -11.16
N GLY A 100 12.07 9.47 -10.79
CA GLY A 100 12.07 10.07 -9.45
C GLY A 100 12.75 9.22 -8.37
N TYR A 101 13.41 8.13 -8.75
CA TYR A 101 14.24 7.32 -7.88
C TYR A 101 15.65 7.18 -8.47
N HIS A 102 16.64 7.06 -7.58
CA HIS A 102 18.02 6.83 -7.97
C HIS A 102 18.69 5.72 -7.14
N SER A 103 19.78 5.15 -7.66
CA SER A 103 20.63 4.23 -6.91
C SER A 103 22.11 4.46 -7.23
N SER A 104 22.97 4.36 -6.22
CA SER A 104 24.43 4.35 -6.39
C SER A 104 24.97 3.02 -6.91
N GLY A 105 24.13 2.01 -7.12
CA GLY A 105 24.53 0.64 -7.48
C GLY A 105 24.92 -0.22 -6.28
N GLY A 106 25.52 -1.38 -6.54
CA GLY A 106 25.77 -2.42 -5.54
C GLY A 106 24.46 -2.95 -4.95
N ALA A 107 24.41 -3.01 -3.62
CA ALA A 107 23.23 -3.37 -2.85
C ALA A 107 22.36 -2.15 -2.46
N THR A 108 22.67 -0.95 -2.97
CA THR A 108 21.85 0.23 -2.72
C THR A 108 20.50 0.07 -3.41
N LYS A 109 19.42 0.02 -2.63
CA LYS A 109 18.04 0.05 -3.14
C LYS A 109 17.77 1.32 -3.95
N CYS A 110 16.70 1.34 -4.73
CA CYS A 110 16.24 2.58 -5.34
C CYS A 110 15.68 3.52 -4.26
N ILE A 111 16.20 4.74 -4.20
CA ILE A 111 15.91 5.76 -3.20
C ILE A 111 15.15 6.89 -3.88
N ALA A 112 14.07 7.35 -3.26
CA ALA A 112 13.29 8.47 -3.78
C ALA A 112 14.11 9.76 -3.78
N CYS A 113 13.95 10.56 -4.83
CA CYS A 113 14.60 11.85 -4.95
C CYS A 113 13.83 12.90 -4.14
N SER A 114 14.55 13.62 -3.28
CA SER A 114 14.01 14.70 -2.47
C SER A 114 14.24 16.04 -3.18
N CYS A 115 13.37 16.35 -4.14
CA CYS A 115 13.41 17.59 -4.93
C CYS A 115 12.23 18.50 -4.59
N ASP A 116 12.38 19.80 -4.86
CA ASP A 116 11.27 20.75 -4.77
C ASP A 116 10.13 20.41 -5.75
N PRO A 117 8.87 20.77 -5.45
CA PRO A 117 7.75 20.55 -6.35
C PRO A 117 8.02 21.07 -7.77
N GLY A 118 7.69 20.28 -8.77
CA GLY A 118 7.98 20.58 -10.18
C GLY A 118 9.37 20.17 -10.65
N SER A 119 10.20 19.58 -9.78
CA SER A 119 11.53 19.03 -10.12
C SER A 119 11.69 17.59 -9.64
N THR A 120 12.51 16.81 -10.35
CA THR A 120 12.81 15.42 -9.99
C THR A 120 14.20 15.02 -10.48
N CYS A 121 14.71 13.87 -10.06
CA CYS A 121 15.86 13.28 -10.71
C CYS A 121 15.43 12.59 -12.01
N LEU A 122 15.97 13.08 -13.14
CA LEU A 122 15.66 12.53 -14.46
C LEU A 122 16.51 11.29 -14.78
N SER A 123 17.67 11.17 -14.15
CA SER A 123 18.59 10.05 -14.38
C SER A 123 18.54 9.08 -13.20
N PRO A 124 18.45 7.76 -13.44
CA PRO A 124 18.34 6.78 -12.36
C PRO A 124 19.65 6.63 -11.56
N ASP A 125 20.79 7.02 -12.11
CA ASP A 125 22.10 6.92 -11.49
C ASP A 125 22.50 8.17 -10.68
N SER A 126 21.66 9.21 -10.66
CA SER A 126 21.96 10.47 -9.99
C SER A 126 20.80 11.00 -9.17
N ALA A 127 21.09 11.56 -8.01
CA ALA A 127 20.13 12.28 -7.17
C ALA A 127 19.93 13.75 -7.60
N THR A 128 20.56 14.19 -8.70
CA THR A 128 20.48 15.59 -9.14
C THR A 128 19.07 15.96 -9.58
N CYS A 129 18.50 16.97 -8.92
CA CYS A 129 17.21 17.52 -9.28
C CYS A 129 17.28 18.34 -10.56
N SER A 130 16.31 18.14 -11.44
CA SER A 130 16.10 18.92 -12.66
C SER A 130 14.61 19.23 -12.80
N PRO A 131 14.25 20.38 -13.39
CA PRO A 131 12.86 20.72 -13.61
C PRO A 131 12.20 19.69 -14.54
N CYS A 132 10.92 19.43 -14.29
CA CYS A 132 10.16 18.55 -15.16
C CYS A 132 10.07 19.11 -16.59
N PRO A 133 10.17 18.26 -17.63
CA PRO A 133 9.99 18.67 -19.01
C PRO A 133 8.64 19.38 -19.23
N ASN A 134 8.57 20.26 -20.23
CA ASN A 134 7.35 21.00 -20.54
C ASN A 134 6.12 20.09 -20.68
N GLY A 135 5.01 20.47 -20.02
CA GLY A 135 3.77 19.69 -20.00
C GLY A 135 3.77 18.54 -19.00
N THR A 136 4.74 18.48 -18.08
CA THR A 136 4.78 17.52 -16.98
C THR A 136 5.02 18.21 -15.64
N THR A 137 4.56 17.60 -14.56
CA THR A 137 4.74 18.06 -13.16
C THR A 137 5.00 16.87 -12.25
N THR A 138 5.54 17.10 -11.06
CA THR A 138 5.72 16.05 -10.05
C THR A 138 4.38 15.67 -9.42
N SER A 139 4.11 14.37 -9.22
CA SER A 139 2.98 13.94 -8.37
C SER A 139 3.26 14.24 -6.89
N ARG A 140 2.23 14.10 -6.04
CA ARG A 140 2.38 14.33 -4.60
C ARG A 140 3.35 13.31 -4.02
N LEU A 141 4.39 13.83 -3.39
CA LEU A 141 5.30 13.18 -2.45
C LEU A 141 6.37 12.23 -2.99
N LEU A 142 6.20 11.42 -4.03
CA LEU A 142 7.25 10.43 -4.36
C LEU A 142 7.21 9.91 -5.81
N GLY A 143 7.33 10.78 -6.82
CA GLY A 143 7.28 10.35 -8.22
C GLY A 143 7.93 11.29 -9.23
N GLY A 144 8.43 10.71 -10.32
CA GLY A 144 8.96 11.43 -11.47
C GLY A 144 7.93 12.34 -12.16
N CYS A 145 8.31 12.88 -13.31
CA CYS A 145 7.45 13.82 -14.02
C CYS A 145 6.27 13.11 -14.69
N VAL A 146 5.06 13.53 -14.33
CA VAL A 146 3.78 13.03 -14.85
C VAL A 146 3.14 14.10 -15.71
N LYS A 147 2.48 13.72 -16.79
CA LYS A 147 1.85 14.66 -17.72
C LYS A 147 0.78 15.48 -17.03
N THR A 148 0.79 16.80 -17.22
CA THR A 148 -0.28 17.66 -16.74
C THR A 148 -1.56 17.31 -17.50
N SER A 149 -2.59 16.93 -16.73
CA SER A 149 -3.94 16.70 -17.24
C SER A 149 -4.40 17.87 -18.12
N ASN A 150 -4.89 17.57 -19.33
CA ASN A 150 -5.72 18.51 -20.08
C ASN A 150 -7.18 18.21 -19.68
N ASP A 151 -7.81 19.06 -18.88
CA ASP A 151 -9.12 18.82 -18.22
C ASP A 151 -10.33 18.91 -19.18
N GLN A 152 -10.09 19.06 -20.49
CA GLN A 152 -11.12 19.34 -21.49
C GLN A 152 -11.80 18.08 -22.07
N GLU A 153 -11.35 16.87 -21.73
CA GLU A 153 -11.91 15.60 -22.23
C GLU A 153 -12.59 14.79 -21.10
N ALA A 154 -13.58 13.95 -21.43
CA ALA A 154 -14.17 13.02 -20.47
C ALA A 154 -13.24 11.83 -20.24
N TYR A 155 -12.96 11.49 -18.99
CA TYR A 155 -12.05 10.41 -18.61
C TYR A 155 -12.50 9.70 -17.35
N VAL A 156 -12.03 8.46 -17.19
CA VAL A 156 -12.21 7.69 -15.95
C VAL A 156 -10.88 7.64 -15.22
N ASN A 157 -10.87 8.11 -13.97
CA ASN A 157 -9.76 7.92 -13.04
C ASN A 157 -9.97 6.63 -12.28
N VAL A 158 -8.96 5.77 -12.27
CA VAL A 158 -8.99 4.51 -11.53
C VAL A 158 -7.79 4.49 -10.60
N VAL A 159 -8.04 4.13 -9.34
CA VAL A 159 -6.99 3.89 -8.35
C VAL A 159 -6.95 2.38 -8.08
N LEU A 160 -5.81 1.77 -8.35
CA LEU A 160 -5.56 0.34 -8.18
C LEU A 160 -4.51 0.13 -7.09
N SER A 161 -4.76 -0.79 -6.17
CA SER A 161 -3.73 -1.37 -5.31
C SER A 161 -3.07 -2.52 -6.08
N VAL A 162 -1.75 -2.56 -6.08
CA VAL A 162 -0.94 -3.55 -6.80
C VAL A 162 0.10 -4.14 -5.86
N ASP A 163 -0.12 -5.37 -5.43
CA ASP A 163 0.80 -6.11 -4.57
C ASP A 163 1.92 -6.79 -5.39
N GLY A 164 3.16 -6.69 -4.93
CA GLY A 164 4.32 -7.38 -5.51
C GLY A 164 5.30 -6.49 -6.26
N TYR A 165 4.91 -5.23 -6.50
CA TYR A 165 5.77 -4.19 -7.04
C TYR A 165 5.68 -2.97 -6.14
N SER A 166 6.82 -2.55 -5.58
CA SER A 166 6.91 -1.26 -4.87
C SER A 166 7.26 -0.14 -5.84
N PRO A 167 6.86 1.12 -5.57
CA PRO A 167 7.07 2.27 -6.45
C PRO A 167 8.49 2.43 -7.01
N PRO A 168 9.59 2.27 -6.22
CA PRO A 168 10.96 2.40 -6.74
C PRO A 168 11.31 1.49 -7.92
N TYR A 169 10.59 0.38 -8.10
CA TYR A 169 10.86 -0.62 -9.14
C TYR A 169 9.79 -0.63 -10.24
N PHE A 170 8.82 0.29 -10.18
CA PHE A 170 7.77 0.46 -11.18
C PHE A 170 8.27 1.35 -12.34
N ASN A 171 9.33 0.89 -13.02
CA ASN A 171 9.95 1.64 -14.12
C ASN A 171 9.10 1.61 -15.41
N GLN A 172 9.53 2.31 -16.46
CA GLN A 172 8.75 2.45 -17.70
C GLN A 172 8.37 1.11 -18.35
N GLN A 173 9.23 0.08 -18.26
CA GLN A 173 8.90 -1.25 -18.78
C GLN A 173 7.76 -1.89 -17.99
N VAL A 174 7.77 -1.75 -16.67
CA VAL A 174 6.70 -2.21 -15.79
C VAL A 174 5.41 -1.42 -16.06
N VAL A 175 5.50 -0.10 -16.23
CA VAL A 175 4.35 0.75 -16.61
C VAL A 175 3.71 0.29 -17.92
N ASN A 176 4.53 0.04 -18.95
CA ASN A 176 4.03 -0.41 -20.25
C ASN A 176 3.38 -1.80 -20.15
N SER A 177 4.01 -2.73 -19.44
CA SER A 177 3.49 -4.09 -19.28
C SER A 177 2.20 -4.11 -18.45
N PHE A 178 2.12 -3.28 -17.40
CA PHE A 178 0.90 -3.10 -16.61
C PHE A 178 -0.24 -2.53 -17.46
N ARG A 179 0.05 -1.50 -18.25
CA ARG A 179 -0.88 -0.90 -19.19
C ARG A 179 -1.42 -1.93 -20.20
N ASP A 180 -0.54 -2.75 -20.77
CA ASP A 180 -0.91 -3.75 -21.78
C ASP A 180 -1.79 -4.86 -21.16
N GLY A 181 -1.48 -5.29 -19.94
CA GLY A 181 -2.31 -6.22 -19.18
C GLY A 181 -3.68 -5.65 -18.83
N LEU A 182 -3.74 -4.39 -18.38
CA LEU A 182 -4.99 -3.70 -18.08
C LEU A 182 -5.85 -3.51 -19.34
N MET A 183 -5.25 -3.09 -20.46
CA MET A 183 -5.96 -2.97 -21.73
C MET A 183 -6.45 -4.33 -22.24
N SER A 184 -5.70 -5.40 -22.02
CA SER A 184 -6.15 -6.75 -22.38
C SER A 184 -7.37 -7.15 -21.55
N PHE A 185 -7.32 -6.98 -20.23
CA PHE A 185 -8.45 -7.29 -19.34
C PHE A 185 -9.70 -6.49 -19.68
N LEU A 186 -9.57 -5.17 -19.88
CA LEU A 186 -10.72 -4.30 -20.17
C LEU A 186 -11.33 -4.55 -21.57
N ASN A 187 -10.64 -5.29 -22.44
CA ASN A 187 -11.07 -5.58 -23.80
C ASN A 187 -11.20 -7.09 -24.09
N ASP A 188 -11.16 -7.97 -23.06
CA ASP A 188 -11.12 -9.43 -23.23
C ASP A 188 -12.47 -10.04 -23.67
N ASP A 189 -13.59 -9.40 -23.34
CA ASP A 189 -14.89 -9.76 -23.89
C ASP A 189 -15.02 -9.31 -25.36
N GLU A 190 -16.12 -9.65 -26.03
CA GLU A 190 -16.58 -8.97 -27.26
C GLU A 190 -17.54 -7.81 -26.91
N PRO A 191 -17.11 -6.74 -26.20
CA PRO A 191 -17.99 -5.62 -25.98
C PRO A 191 -18.17 -4.90 -27.30
N ALA A 192 -19.37 -4.34 -27.53
CA ALA A 192 -19.61 -3.44 -28.65
C ALA A 192 -18.47 -2.42 -28.75
N ALA A 193 -17.95 -2.17 -29.96
CA ALA A 193 -16.75 -1.36 -30.19
C ALA A 193 -16.75 0.03 -29.50
N SER A 194 -17.94 0.56 -29.19
CA SER A 194 -18.14 1.81 -28.42
C SER A 194 -17.72 1.75 -26.95
N SER A 195 -17.56 0.57 -26.39
CA SER A 195 -17.28 0.32 -24.96
C SER A 195 -15.82 -0.08 -24.70
N LYS A 196 -14.97 -0.11 -25.73
CA LYS A 196 -13.56 -0.47 -25.61
C LYS A 196 -12.72 0.71 -25.10
N VAL A 197 -11.69 0.41 -24.33
CA VAL A 197 -10.68 1.41 -23.92
C VAL A 197 -9.80 1.70 -25.13
N ALA A 198 -9.81 2.96 -25.60
CA ALA A 198 -9.05 3.37 -26.77
C ALA A 198 -7.55 3.46 -26.47
N SER A 199 -7.21 4.03 -25.32
CA SER A 199 -5.83 4.14 -24.88
C SER A 199 -5.74 4.42 -23.38
N VAL A 200 -4.60 4.04 -22.82
CA VAL A 200 -4.15 4.43 -21.50
C VAL A 200 -2.80 5.11 -21.70
N ASP A 201 -2.72 6.42 -21.47
CA ASP A 201 -1.48 7.17 -21.62
C ASP A 201 -0.50 6.75 -20.49
N PRO A 202 0.62 6.08 -20.81
CA PRO A 202 1.59 5.66 -19.79
C PRO A 202 2.12 6.86 -18.98
N SER A 203 2.19 8.04 -19.60
CA SER A 203 2.70 9.25 -18.98
C SER A 203 1.69 9.90 -18.04
N ALA A 204 0.45 9.41 -17.97
CA ALA A 204 -0.57 9.80 -17.01
C ALA A 204 -0.71 8.80 -15.85
N ILE A 205 0.08 7.73 -15.83
CA ILE A 205 0.10 6.75 -14.74
C ILE A 205 0.94 7.32 -13.61
N VAL A 206 0.30 7.54 -12.46
CA VAL A 206 0.94 7.93 -11.20
C VAL A 206 1.08 6.68 -10.35
N VAL A 207 2.27 6.46 -9.80
CA VAL A 207 2.55 5.32 -8.92
C VAL A 207 3.03 5.86 -7.58
N ASP A 208 2.25 5.62 -6.54
CA ASP A 208 2.51 6.06 -5.18
C ASP A 208 2.70 4.85 -4.26
N ALA A 209 3.31 5.07 -3.09
CA ALA A 209 3.42 4.03 -2.07
C ALA A 209 2.04 3.71 -1.49
N GLU A 210 1.74 2.42 -1.38
CA GLU A 210 0.55 1.96 -0.69
C GLU A 210 0.78 2.01 0.83
N VAL A 211 -0.09 2.72 1.55
CA VAL A 211 0.08 2.99 2.99
C VAL A 211 -0.21 1.76 3.84
N ASP A 212 -1.07 0.85 3.36
CA ASP A 212 -1.55 -0.33 4.10
C ASP A 212 -1.08 -1.66 3.48
N SER A 213 -0.02 -1.68 2.67
CA SER A 213 0.41 -2.92 2.01
C SER A 213 0.93 -3.94 3.03
N THR A 214 0.23 -5.05 3.20
CA THR A 214 0.66 -6.21 4.00
C THR A 214 1.62 -7.13 3.25
N SER A 215 1.90 -6.82 1.97
CA SER A 215 2.78 -7.60 1.10
C SER A 215 4.25 -7.45 1.50
N ASP A 216 4.90 -8.58 1.81
CA ASP A 216 6.36 -8.64 2.05
C ASP A 216 7.21 -8.21 0.83
N LEU A 217 6.58 -8.15 -0.35
CA LEU A 217 7.20 -7.74 -1.61
C LEU A 217 7.00 -6.24 -1.92
N GLY A 218 6.27 -5.55 -1.04
CA GLY A 218 5.78 -4.18 -1.23
C GLY A 218 4.51 -4.10 -2.07
N GLY A 219 3.76 -3.02 -1.86
CA GLY A 219 2.60 -2.64 -2.67
C GLY A 219 2.78 -1.27 -3.30
N SER A 220 2.04 -1.01 -4.37
CA SER A 220 1.93 0.30 -5.02
C SER A 220 0.48 0.68 -5.22
N LEU A 221 0.18 1.95 -4.99
CA LEU A 221 -1.07 2.56 -5.41
C LEU A 221 -0.87 3.17 -6.80
N VAL A 222 -1.51 2.57 -7.81
CA VAL A 222 -1.44 3.02 -9.20
C VAL A 222 -2.70 3.82 -9.52
N THR A 223 -2.53 5.13 -9.72
CA THR A 223 -3.59 5.99 -10.25
C THR A 223 -3.40 6.15 -11.75
N LEU A 224 -4.44 5.86 -12.52
CA LEU A 224 -4.40 5.93 -13.97
C LEU A 224 -5.64 6.63 -14.53
N ARG A 225 -5.42 7.29 -15.66
CA ARG A 225 -6.45 7.97 -16.43
C ARG A 225 -6.72 7.20 -17.72
N LEU A 226 -7.96 6.74 -17.88
CA LEU A 226 -8.42 6.02 -19.06
C LEU A 226 -9.03 7.01 -20.07
N ALA A 227 -8.57 6.97 -21.32
CA ALA A 227 -9.19 7.66 -22.45
C ALA A 227 -10.12 6.70 -23.20
N LEU A 228 -11.37 7.12 -23.39
CA LEU A 228 -12.45 6.25 -23.87
C LEU A 228 -12.72 6.50 -25.37
N ALA A 229 -13.02 5.44 -26.12
CA ALA A 229 -13.19 5.53 -27.57
C ALA A 229 -14.48 6.25 -28.00
N SER A 230 -15.56 6.13 -27.22
CA SER A 230 -16.85 6.77 -27.56
C SER A 230 -17.97 6.65 -26.51
N SER A 231 -17.99 5.64 -25.63
CA SER A 231 -19.02 5.53 -24.58
C SER A 231 -18.43 5.32 -23.18
N VAL A 232 -18.77 6.24 -22.28
CA VAL A 232 -18.17 6.34 -20.94
C VAL A 232 -18.88 5.46 -19.90
N GLY A 233 -20.19 5.20 -20.08
CA GLY A 233 -21.02 4.52 -19.09
C GLY A 233 -20.74 3.03 -18.91
N ASN A 234 -20.33 2.31 -19.96
CA ASN A 234 -20.13 0.86 -19.92
C ASN A 234 -18.82 0.46 -19.21
N ILE A 235 -17.77 1.29 -19.34
CA ILE A 235 -16.49 1.05 -18.66
C ILE A 235 -16.60 1.41 -17.18
N TYR A 236 -17.26 2.51 -16.83
CA TYR A 236 -17.47 2.89 -15.43
C TYR A 236 -18.23 1.80 -14.66
N SER A 237 -19.34 1.29 -15.20
CA SER A 237 -20.12 0.23 -14.56
C SER A 237 -19.35 -1.09 -14.40
N SER A 238 -18.53 -1.46 -15.40
CA SER A 238 -17.65 -2.63 -15.31
C SER A 238 -16.61 -2.48 -14.19
N LEU A 239 -15.97 -1.31 -14.10
CA LEU A 239 -14.98 -1.01 -13.06
C LEU A 239 -15.62 -0.84 -11.67
N GLU A 240 -16.83 -0.29 -11.61
CA GLU A 240 -17.62 -0.17 -10.38
C GLU A 240 -18.01 -1.55 -9.82
N SER A 241 -18.31 -2.53 -10.67
CA SER A 241 -18.53 -3.89 -10.19
C SER A 241 -17.29 -4.45 -9.46
N LEU A 242 -16.09 -4.09 -9.90
CA LEU A 242 -14.83 -4.54 -9.31
C LEU A 242 -14.48 -3.86 -7.98
N THR A 243 -15.10 -2.73 -7.63
CA THR A 243 -14.95 -2.12 -6.30
C THR A 243 -15.82 -2.83 -5.24
N THR A 244 -16.80 -3.62 -5.67
CA THR A 244 -17.74 -4.36 -4.79
C THR A 244 -17.48 -5.86 -4.74
N SER A 245 -16.90 -6.44 -5.80
CA SER A 245 -16.46 -7.84 -5.79
C SER A 245 -15.17 -7.97 -4.98
N ASP A 246 -15.18 -8.83 -3.97
CA ASP A 246 -14.03 -9.11 -3.12
C ASP A 246 -13.01 -9.99 -3.85
N GLY A 247 -12.47 -9.53 -5.00
CA GLY A 247 -11.50 -10.25 -5.82
C GLY A 247 -11.90 -11.66 -6.28
N ALA A 248 -13.12 -12.13 -6.01
CA ALA A 248 -13.54 -13.52 -6.18
C ALA A 248 -14.03 -13.81 -7.61
N LEU A 249 -13.29 -13.34 -8.61
CA LEU A 249 -13.26 -14.04 -9.89
C LEU A 249 -12.29 -15.21 -9.70
N THR A 250 -12.79 -16.34 -9.20
CA THR A 250 -11.96 -17.54 -9.07
C THR A 250 -11.65 -18.11 -10.46
N GLY A 251 -10.41 -17.98 -10.95
CA GLY A 251 -9.99 -18.52 -12.25
C GLY A 251 -8.91 -17.70 -13.00
N SER A 252 -8.65 -18.07 -14.25
CA SER A 252 -7.68 -17.44 -15.17
C SER A 252 -8.14 -16.10 -15.77
N SER A 253 -9.23 -15.52 -15.27
CA SER A 253 -9.87 -14.29 -15.77
C SER A 253 -9.74 -13.10 -14.80
N THR A 254 -8.87 -13.21 -13.78
CA THR A 254 -8.64 -12.10 -12.83
C THR A 254 -7.78 -11.01 -13.47
N LEU A 255 -8.02 -9.75 -13.10
CA LEU A 255 -7.17 -8.62 -13.50
C LEU A 255 -5.67 -8.88 -13.20
N ALA A 256 -5.37 -9.48 -12.04
CA ALA A 256 -4.02 -9.88 -11.67
C ALA A 256 -3.41 -10.88 -12.68
N SER A 257 -4.19 -11.86 -13.15
CA SER A 257 -3.72 -12.83 -14.14
C SER A 257 -3.39 -12.18 -15.49
N PHE A 258 -4.20 -11.25 -16.00
CA PHE A 258 -3.88 -10.51 -17.24
C PHE A 258 -2.59 -9.72 -17.10
N ILE A 259 -2.41 -9.05 -15.96
CA ILE A 259 -1.20 -8.27 -15.67
C ILE A 259 0.03 -9.18 -15.54
N GLN A 260 -0.11 -10.37 -14.94
CA GLN A 260 0.96 -11.38 -14.88
C GLN A 260 1.34 -11.87 -16.29
N HIS A 261 0.35 -12.18 -17.14
CA HIS A 261 0.60 -12.61 -18.53
C HIS A 261 1.25 -11.52 -19.38
N ALA A 262 0.98 -10.25 -19.07
CA ALA A 262 1.65 -9.11 -19.70
C ALA A 262 3.11 -8.91 -19.22
N GLY A 263 3.60 -9.73 -18.29
CA GLY A 263 5.00 -9.77 -17.86
C GLY A 263 5.26 -9.34 -16.42
N LEU A 264 4.24 -8.93 -15.66
CA LEU A 264 4.38 -8.58 -14.24
C LEU A 264 4.24 -9.82 -13.35
N VAL A 265 5.15 -10.77 -13.50
CA VAL A 265 5.10 -12.08 -12.83
C VAL A 265 5.15 -12.02 -11.30
N ARG A 266 5.58 -10.90 -10.72
CA ARG A 266 5.64 -10.69 -9.26
C ARG A 266 4.32 -10.16 -8.68
N VAL A 267 3.36 -9.76 -9.53
CA VAL A 267 2.04 -9.32 -9.06
C VAL A 267 1.37 -10.48 -8.33
N ARG A 268 0.87 -10.22 -7.12
CA ARG A 268 0.12 -11.22 -6.34
C ARG A 268 -1.36 -10.95 -6.37
N ASN A 269 -1.73 -9.70 -6.26
CA ASN A 269 -3.10 -9.25 -6.16
C ASN A 269 -3.20 -7.84 -6.73
N VAL A 270 -4.33 -7.55 -7.36
CA VAL A 270 -4.65 -6.22 -7.89
C VAL A 270 -6.09 -5.91 -7.53
N GLN A 271 -6.30 -4.82 -6.81
CA GLN A 271 -7.62 -4.44 -6.31
C GLN A 271 -7.98 -3.04 -6.75
N VAL A 272 -9.22 -2.87 -7.22
CA VAL A 272 -9.75 -1.55 -7.57
C VAL A 272 -10.17 -0.85 -6.27
N GLN A 273 -9.44 0.20 -5.89
CA GLN A 273 -9.70 0.97 -4.69
C GLN A 273 -10.77 2.03 -4.91
N SER A 274 -10.70 2.73 -6.05
CA SER A 274 -11.75 3.67 -6.43
C SER A 274 -11.79 3.91 -7.94
N VAL A 275 -12.98 4.30 -8.40
CA VAL A 275 -13.27 4.66 -9.79
C VAL A 275 -14.01 5.99 -9.76
N GLN A 276 -13.54 6.97 -10.51
CA GLN A 276 -14.13 8.31 -10.59
C GLN A 276 -14.35 8.66 -12.04
N LEU A 277 -15.55 9.15 -12.34
CA LEU A 277 -15.88 9.65 -13.66
C LEU A 277 -15.74 11.17 -13.72
N TRP A 278 -14.92 11.65 -14.65
CA TRP A 278 -14.71 13.07 -14.88
C TRP A 278 -15.24 13.48 -16.26
N GLN A 279 -16.02 14.56 -16.31
CA GLN A 279 -16.53 15.16 -17.54
C GLN A 279 -16.34 16.67 -17.47
N GLN A 280 -15.75 17.27 -18.51
CA GLN A 280 -15.52 18.72 -18.59
C GLN A 280 -14.80 19.29 -17.35
N GLY A 281 -13.86 18.54 -16.78
CA GLY A 281 -13.10 18.94 -15.59
C GLY A 281 -13.87 18.85 -14.27
N HIS A 282 -15.07 18.26 -14.24
CA HIS A 282 -15.82 18.02 -13.01
C HIS A 282 -16.04 16.52 -12.74
N GLU A 283 -15.95 16.13 -11.47
CA GLU A 283 -16.29 14.78 -11.02
C GLU A 283 -17.82 14.60 -11.05
N THR A 284 -18.29 13.62 -11.81
CA THR A 284 -19.73 13.36 -12.01
C THR A 284 -20.19 12.09 -11.31
N SER A 285 -19.29 11.14 -11.03
CA SER A 285 -19.60 9.89 -10.32
C SER A 285 -18.35 9.35 -9.62
N ARG A 286 -18.54 8.64 -8.50
CA ARG A 286 -17.47 7.99 -7.74
C ARG A 286 -17.96 6.70 -7.11
N SER A 287 -17.16 5.65 -7.24
CA SER A 287 -17.27 4.41 -6.50
C SER A 287 -15.97 4.16 -5.73
N ILE A 288 -16.08 3.76 -4.47
CA ILE A 288 -14.95 3.46 -3.59
C ILE A 288 -15.19 2.08 -2.98
N ARG A 289 -14.16 1.27 -2.91
CA ARG A 289 -14.23 -0.02 -2.23
C ARG A 289 -14.49 0.19 -0.74
N GLN A 290 -15.46 -0.53 -0.19
CA GLN A 290 -15.72 -0.52 1.25
C GLN A 290 -14.62 -1.35 1.91
N SER A 291 -13.69 -0.71 2.61
CA SER A 291 -12.79 -1.42 3.53
C SER A 291 -13.62 -1.93 4.69
N GLU A 292 -13.58 -3.24 4.98
CA GLU A 292 -14.09 -3.76 6.26
C GLU A 292 -13.38 -3.00 7.39
N SER A 293 -14.10 -2.04 7.98
CA SER A 293 -13.72 -1.47 9.26
C SER A 293 -14.16 -2.45 10.34
N PRO A 294 -13.41 -2.62 11.44
CA PRO A 294 -13.92 -3.38 12.59
C PRO A 294 -15.23 -2.75 13.02
N SER A 295 -16.29 -3.55 13.11
CA SER A 295 -17.58 -3.12 13.64
C SER A 295 -17.38 -2.62 15.08
N TYR A 296 -17.33 -1.30 15.25
CA TYR A 296 -17.72 -0.71 16.52
C TYR A 296 -19.24 -0.78 16.55
N ASP A 297 -19.78 -1.70 17.37
CA ASP A 297 -21.19 -1.78 17.71
C ASP A 297 -21.65 -0.41 18.20
N ASN A 298 -22.38 0.32 17.37
CA ASN A 298 -23.11 1.50 17.78
C ASN A 298 -24.59 1.13 17.78
N GLU A 299 -25.02 0.53 18.89
CA GLU A 299 -26.42 0.27 19.22
C GLU A 299 -27.20 1.58 19.11
N THR A 300 -27.90 1.72 17.98
CA THR A 300 -28.76 2.87 17.75
C THR A 300 -30.10 2.60 18.42
N ASN A 301 -30.18 3.09 19.66
CA ASN A 301 -31.33 3.73 20.27
C ASN A 301 -32.62 3.66 19.44
N SER A 302 -33.47 2.69 19.74
CA SER A 302 -34.84 2.59 19.24
C SER A 302 -35.80 2.72 20.41
N ILE A 303 -36.42 3.90 20.54
CA ILE A 303 -37.54 4.16 21.44
C ILE A 303 -38.78 3.50 20.86
N PRO A 304 -39.58 2.79 21.69
CA PRO A 304 -41.00 3.09 21.70
C PRO A 304 -41.55 3.43 23.09
N SER A 305 -42.60 4.23 23.03
CA SER A 305 -43.34 4.98 24.03
C SER A 305 -44.24 4.18 25.00
N THR A 306 -44.37 4.72 26.24
CA THR A 306 -45.58 4.76 27.13
C THR A 306 -46.08 3.42 27.71
N SER A 307 -46.56 3.25 28.96
CA SER A 307 -47.09 4.14 30.01
C SER A 307 -47.16 3.40 31.36
N SER A 308 -47.30 4.19 32.44
CA SER A 308 -48.13 3.94 33.65
C SER A 308 -47.64 3.04 34.81
N ASN A 309 -47.49 3.73 35.95
CA ASN A 309 -48.09 3.42 37.26
C ASN A 309 -47.32 2.63 38.35
N THR A 310 -46.85 3.43 39.33
CA THR A 310 -47.12 3.38 40.78
C THR A 310 -46.92 2.08 41.57
N THR A 311 -46.01 2.11 42.56
CA THR A 311 -46.27 2.08 44.03
C THR A 311 -45.21 1.35 44.88
N LYS A 312 -44.79 2.05 45.96
CA LYS A 312 -44.60 1.52 47.34
C LYS A 312 -43.28 0.83 47.75
N SER A 313 -42.45 1.63 48.44
CA SER A 313 -41.58 1.24 49.59
C SER A 313 -42.47 0.83 50.80
N PRO A 314 -42.04 0.18 51.93
CA PRO A 314 -40.69 0.14 52.51
C PRO A 314 -40.28 -1.16 53.27
N ASN A 315 -38.99 -1.27 53.66
CA ASN A 315 -38.53 -1.37 55.06
C ASN A 315 -37.09 -1.90 55.19
N GLY A 316 -36.24 -1.08 55.82
CA GLY A 316 -35.72 -1.38 57.16
C GLY A 316 -34.36 -2.08 57.29
N GLY A 317 -33.37 -1.35 57.85
CA GLY A 317 -32.52 -1.91 58.91
C GLY A 317 -31.01 -1.67 58.83
N ALA A 318 -30.58 -0.49 59.32
CA ALA A 318 -29.41 -0.18 60.18
C ALA A 318 -28.12 -1.05 60.11
N SER A 319 -26.89 -0.51 60.08
CA SER A 319 -26.32 0.33 61.15
C SER A 319 -24.98 0.97 60.72
N SER A 320 -24.79 2.25 61.07
CA SER A 320 -23.62 3.13 60.96
C SER A 320 -22.54 2.88 62.07
N PRO A 321 -21.62 3.82 62.43
CA PRO A 321 -20.79 4.82 61.72
C PRO A 321 -19.30 4.80 62.19
N VAL A 322 -18.48 5.75 61.70
CA VAL A 322 -17.50 6.62 62.42
C VAL A 322 -16.33 6.93 61.47
N ALA A 323 -15.79 8.13 61.32
CA ALA A 323 -16.25 9.51 61.43
C ALA A 323 -15.23 10.37 60.67
N SER A 324 -15.71 11.49 60.15
CA SER A 324 -15.02 12.52 59.39
C SER A 324 -14.01 13.32 60.22
N THR A 325 -13.01 13.91 59.56
CA THR A 325 -12.57 15.28 59.89
C THR A 325 -12.24 16.07 58.61
N THR A 326 -12.95 17.18 58.51
CA THR A 326 -12.93 18.29 57.54
C THR A 326 -11.64 19.13 57.66
N ILE A 327 -11.30 19.92 56.62
CA ILE A 327 -10.96 21.37 56.72
C ILE A 327 -10.94 21.98 55.29
N THR A 328 -11.99 22.76 55.05
CA THR A 328 -12.06 24.16 54.56
C THR A 328 -11.25 24.67 53.36
N SER A 329 -12.02 25.29 52.47
CA SER A 329 -11.74 26.20 51.36
C SER A 329 -11.07 27.53 51.74
N ALA A 330 -10.33 28.12 50.79
CA ALA A 330 -10.09 29.57 50.70
C ALA A 330 -10.26 30.05 49.25
N ALA A 331 -11.12 31.06 49.10
CA ALA A 331 -11.35 31.83 47.89
C ALA A 331 -10.37 33.02 47.82
N ALA A 332 -10.00 33.43 46.60
CA ALA A 332 -9.60 34.81 46.33
C ALA A 332 -10.14 35.23 44.96
N ALA A 333 -10.65 36.45 44.93
CA ALA A 333 -11.55 37.00 43.94
C ALA A 333 -10.96 38.24 43.24
N ARG A 334 -11.73 38.73 42.25
CA ARG A 334 -11.79 40.11 41.69
C ARG A 334 -10.81 40.43 40.54
N ARG A 335 -11.17 41.21 39.50
CA ARG A 335 -12.39 41.96 39.10
C ARG A 335 -12.17 42.57 37.70
N GLY A 336 -13.25 42.76 36.95
CA GLY A 336 -13.49 43.89 36.01
C GLY A 336 -12.88 43.72 34.61
N MET A 337 -13.54 44.09 33.50
CA MET A 337 -14.62 45.06 33.34
C MET A 337 -15.34 44.79 32.00
N LEU A 338 -16.67 44.90 32.02
CA LEU A 338 -17.58 44.78 30.90
C LEU A 338 -17.81 46.17 30.29
N SER A 339 -17.94 46.24 28.96
CA SER A 339 -18.86 47.09 28.19
C SER A 339 -18.76 48.63 28.30
N MET A 340 -18.63 49.33 27.16
CA MET A 340 -19.74 50.07 26.53
C MET A 340 -19.29 51.10 25.47
N LEU A 341 -20.02 51.08 24.35
CA LEU A 341 -20.56 52.22 23.58
C LEU A 341 -19.67 53.01 22.58
N LEU A 342 -20.22 53.03 21.35
CA LEU A 342 -20.61 54.21 20.56
C LEU A 342 -19.74 54.67 19.36
N ASN A 343 -20.37 54.49 18.19
CA ASN A 343 -20.78 55.54 17.24
C ASN A 343 -19.93 55.87 15.98
N VAL A 344 -20.69 55.89 14.87
CA VAL A 344 -20.69 56.89 13.79
C VAL A 344 -19.80 56.63 12.56
N VAL A 345 -20.45 56.04 11.55
CA VAL A 345 -20.67 56.58 10.19
C VAL A 345 -19.90 57.87 9.85
N VAL A 346 -18.93 57.81 8.92
CA VAL A 346 -18.73 58.90 7.93
C VAL A 346 -18.32 58.31 6.59
N LEU A 347 -19.19 58.57 5.63
CA LEU A 347 -19.13 58.50 4.18
C LEU A 347 -18.20 59.62 3.63
N LEU A 348 -17.49 59.38 2.52
CA LEU A 348 -17.24 60.28 1.37
C LEU A 348 -15.96 59.84 0.62
N CYS A 349 -16.06 59.28 -0.58
CA CYS A 349 -16.20 59.95 -1.88
C CYS A 349 -15.06 60.92 -2.21
N ALA A 350 -14.24 60.56 -3.20
CA ALA A 350 -13.90 61.45 -4.32
C ALA A 350 -13.29 60.65 -5.49
N CYS A 351 -14.09 60.50 -6.55
CA CYS A 351 -13.61 60.40 -7.93
C CYS A 351 -12.91 61.72 -8.32
N ILE A 352 -12.00 61.67 -9.31
CA ILE A 352 -12.02 62.44 -10.57
C ILE A 352 -10.59 62.65 -11.16
N CYS A 353 -10.49 62.34 -12.47
CA CYS A 353 -9.55 62.77 -13.53
C CYS A 353 -8.06 62.38 -13.49
N SER A 354 -7.64 61.54 -14.44
CA SER A 354 -7.26 61.97 -15.81
C SER A 354 -7.31 60.79 -16.78
#